data_AF-A0A2E1NB69-F1
#
_entry.id   AF-A0A2E1NB69-F1
#
_cell.length_a   1.000
_cell.length_b   1.000
_cell.length_c   1.000
_cell.angle_alpha   90.00
_cell.angle_beta   90.00
_cell.angle_gamma   90.00
#
_symmetry.space_group_name_H-M   'P 1'
#
loop_
_entity.id
_entity.type
_entity.pdbx_description
1 polymer ?
#
loop_
_entity_poly.entity_id
_entity_poly.type
_entity_poly.pdbx_seq_one_letter_code
_entity_poly.pdbx_strand_id
1 'polypeptide(L)'
;MNFNYFIKRPFEGLFLFFLFSNCFSSELPSKPFISKINYLGIKKTQNFVIDREIRHPKNSYLDSLFVEEDKTRLNNLGLFSDISWSIVPLEDGTFILQYIFIETIQEIPITILPFYNVETGWSIRGGWLINNYLGKNQTLGLIG
;
A
#
# COMPACT_ATOMS: atom_id res chain seq x y z
N MET A 1 -45.27 22.16 62.05
CA MET A 1 -45.36 21.28 60.87
C MET A 1 -44.98 22.14 59.67
N ASN A 2 -43.79 21.92 59.11
CA ASN A 2 -43.13 22.84 58.16
C ASN A 2 -43.68 22.66 56.74
N PHE A 3 -44.04 23.77 56.09
CA PHE A 3 -44.36 23.81 54.66
C PHE A 3 -43.07 24.01 53.85
N ASN A 4 -42.66 22.99 53.09
CA ASN A 4 -41.57 23.10 52.13
C ASN A 4 -42.08 23.74 50.83
N TYR A 5 -41.59 24.94 50.52
CA TYR A 5 -41.79 25.60 49.24
C TYR A 5 -40.85 25.00 48.19
N PHE A 6 -41.41 24.37 47.15
CA PHE A 6 -40.65 23.99 45.96
C PHE A 6 -40.50 25.20 45.03
N ILE A 7 -39.30 25.77 45.00
CA ILE A 7 -38.95 26.89 44.11
C ILE A 7 -38.78 26.35 42.68
N LYS A 8 -39.67 26.73 41.75
CA LYS A 8 -39.50 26.51 40.30
C LYS A 8 -38.42 27.44 39.77
N ARG A 9 -37.35 26.91 39.17
CA ARG A 9 -36.31 27.71 38.49
C ARG A 9 -36.80 28.11 37.09
N PRO A 10 -36.56 29.36 36.63
CA PRO A 10 -36.94 29.80 35.29
C PRO A 10 -36.06 29.14 34.21
N PHE A 11 -36.68 28.75 33.10
CA PHE A 11 -36.05 28.09 31.94
C PHE A 11 -35.27 29.06 31.02
N GLU A 12 -35.09 30.32 31.43
CA GLU A 12 -34.64 31.42 30.56
C GLU A 12 -33.12 31.46 30.30
N GLY A 13 -32.34 30.54 30.88
CA GLY A 13 -30.89 30.47 30.69
C GLY A 13 -30.41 29.62 29.51
N LEU A 14 -31.29 28.86 28.84
CA LEU A 14 -30.88 27.85 27.85
C LEU A 14 -30.64 28.38 26.43
N PHE A 15 -30.87 29.68 26.19
CA PHE A 15 -30.75 30.27 24.85
C PHE A 15 -29.31 30.69 24.49
N LEU A 16 -28.43 30.87 25.49
CA LEU A 16 -27.04 31.28 25.27
C LEU A 16 -26.12 30.14 24.81
N PHE A 17 -26.56 28.88 24.88
CA PHE A 17 -25.75 27.74 24.42
C PHE A 17 -25.68 27.63 22.89
N PHE A 18 -26.63 28.24 22.18
CA PHE A 18 -26.67 28.22 20.70
C PHE A 18 -25.77 29.26 20.03
N LEU A 19 -25.20 30.21 20.77
CA LEU A 19 -24.38 31.29 20.19
C LEU A 19 -22.89 30.96 20.05
N PHE A 20 -22.43 29.82 20.57
CA PHE A 20 -21.04 29.36 20.45
C PHE A 20 -20.79 28.36 19.31
N SER A 21 -21.80 28.04 18.49
CA SER A 21 -21.70 26.99 17.46
C SER A 21 -21.09 27.43 16.12
N ASN A 22 -20.73 28.71 15.95
CA ASN A 22 -20.23 29.24 14.69
C ASN A 22 -18.79 29.73 14.83
N CYS A 23 -17.82 28.89 14.50
CA CYS A 23 -16.64 29.22 13.67
C CYS A 23 -15.57 28.11 13.82
N PHE A 24 -15.82 26.95 13.23
CA PHE A 24 -14.73 26.04 12.88
C PHE A 24 -14.98 25.55 11.45
N SER A 25 -14.85 26.47 10.50
CA SER A 25 -14.72 26.11 9.09
C SER A 25 -13.33 25.52 8.91
N SER A 26 -13.14 24.25 9.25
CA SER A 26 -11.94 23.53 8.79
C SER A 26 -12.08 23.40 7.28
N GLU A 27 -11.25 24.13 6.53
CA GLU A 27 -11.04 23.85 5.12
C GLU A 27 -10.70 22.36 5.00
N LEU A 28 -11.59 21.59 4.35
CA LEU A 28 -11.32 20.20 4.08
C LEU A 28 -10.02 20.18 3.26
N PRO A 29 -8.96 19.46 3.67
CA PRO A 29 -7.72 19.43 2.92
C PRO A 29 -8.05 19.02 1.49
N SER A 30 -7.72 19.87 0.52
CA SER A 30 -7.99 19.61 -0.88
C SER A 30 -7.31 18.31 -1.28
N LYS A 31 -8.07 17.39 -1.87
CA LYS A 31 -7.55 16.10 -2.33
C LYS A 31 -6.44 16.41 -3.36
N PRO A 32 -5.20 15.91 -3.20
CA PRO A 32 -4.12 16.26 -4.10
C PRO A 32 -4.38 15.71 -5.50
N PHE A 33 -4.11 16.51 -6.53
CA PHE A 33 -4.28 16.11 -7.93
C PHE A 33 -3.00 15.42 -8.44
N ILE A 34 -3.12 14.14 -8.80
CA ILE A 34 -1.99 13.32 -9.25
C ILE A 34 -1.83 13.43 -10.76
N SER A 35 -0.78 14.12 -11.20
CA SER A 35 -0.42 14.29 -12.62
C SER A 35 0.47 13.16 -13.13
N LYS A 36 1.28 12.56 -12.26
CA LYS A 36 2.25 11.53 -12.64
C LYS A 36 2.34 10.43 -11.59
N ILE A 37 2.62 9.21 -12.05
CA ILE A 37 2.97 8.06 -11.21
C ILE A 37 4.43 7.70 -11.51
N ASN A 38 5.25 7.59 -10.47
CA ASN A 38 6.66 7.25 -10.56
C ASN A 38 6.99 6.05 -9.67
N TYR A 39 8.04 5.33 -10.04
CA TYR A 39 8.53 4.16 -9.31
C TYR A 39 10.00 4.34 -8.93
N LEU A 40 10.34 4.05 -7.68
CA LEU A 40 11.71 4.05 -7.15
C LEU A 40 12.07 2.69 -6.55
N GLY A 41 13.36 2.35 -6.55
CA GLY A 41 13.87 1.13 -5.91
C GLY A 41 13.76 -0.15 -6.74
N ILE A 42 13.23 -0.08 -7.96
CA ILE A 42 13.21 -1.18 -8.93
C ILE A 42 14.62 -1.40 -9.49
N LYS A 43 15.09 -2.65 -9.50
CA LYS A 43 16.41 -3.01 -10.07
C LYS A 43 16.28 -4.01 -11.21
N LYS A 44 15.52 -5.10 -11.00
CA LYS A 44 15.39 -6.19 -11.96
C LYS A 44 14.03 -6.23 -12.64
N THR A 45 12.96 -5.92 -11.91
CA THR A 45 11.58 -6.01 -12.41
C THR A 45 11.34 -4.96 -13.49
N GLN A 46 10.64 -5.31 -14.56
CA GLN A 46 10.35 -4.35 -15.62
C GLN A 46 9.11 -3.50 -15.25
N ASN A 47 9.11 -2.23 -15.66
CA ASN A 47 8.01 -1.31 -15.35
C ASN A 47 6.64 -1.85 -15.80
N PHE A 48 6.56 -2.53 -16.95
CA PHE A 48 5.29 -3.08 -17.44
C PHE A 48 4.62 -4.07 -16.46
N VAL A 49 5.41 -4.78 -15.65
CA VAL A 49 4.92 -5.71 -14.62
C VAL A 49 4.23 -4.94 -13.50
N ILE A 50 4.71 -3.74 -13.18
CA ILE A 50 4.16 -2.88 -12.15
C ILE A 50 2.97 -2.10 -12.71
N ASP A 51 3.13 -1.51 -13.90
CA ASP A 51 2.12 -0.72 -14.58
C ASP A 51 0.79 -1.47 -14.76
N ARG A 52 0.82 -2.78 -15.02
CA ARG A 52 -0.40 -3.59 -15.16
C ARG A 52 -1.13 -3.85 -13.84
N GLU A 53 -0.46 -3.65 -12.70
CA GLU A 53 -1.08 -3.82 -11.39
C GLU A 53 -1.67 -2.51 -10.84
N ILE A 54 -1.21 -1.35 -11.33
CA ILE A 54 -1.71 -0.03 -10.95
C ILE A 54 -3.08 0.24 -11.60
N ARG A 55 -4.09 0.45 -10.77
CA ARG A 55 -5.45 0.86 -11.16
C ARG A 55 -5.69 2.34 -10.92
N HIS A 56 -4.95 2.99 -10.02
CA HIS A 56 -5.12 4.42 -9.76
C HIS A 56 -4.98 5.21 -11.08
N PRO A 57 -6.00 5.97 -11.49
CA PRO A 57 -5.99 6.63 -12.78
C PRO A 57 -5.01 7.81 -12.78
N LYS A 58 -4.21 7.92 -13.85
CA LYS A 58 -3.38 9.10 -14.10
C LYS A 58 -4.27 10.35 -14.29
N ASN A 59 -3.76 11.51 -13.91
CA ASN A 59 -4.47 12.80 -14.01
C ASN A 59 -5.79 12.80 -13.22
N SER A 60 -5.75 12.29 -11.99
CA SER A 60 -6.92 12.20 -11.12
C SER A 60 -6.58 12.60 -9.70
N TYR A 61 -7.59 12.88 -8.89
CA TYR A 61 -7.40 13.13 -7.47
C TYR A 61 -6.97 11.86 -6.72
N LEU A 62 -6.02 11.99 -5.81
CA LEU A 62 -5.44 10.88 -5.04
C LEU A 62 -6.49 10.08 -4.27
N ASP A 63 -6.76 8.86 -4.70
CA ASP A 63 -7.69 8.00 -3.99
C ASP A 63 -6.91 6.92 -3.23
N SER A 64 -6.86 7.05 -1.91
CA SER A 64 -6.10 6.13 -1.07
C SER A 64 -6.63 4.70 -1.13
N LEU A 65 -7.92 4.48 -1.40
CA LEU A 65 -8.46 3.13 -1.55
C LEU A 65 -7.87 2.44 -2.77
N PHE A 66 -7.80 3.14 -3.90
CA PHE A 66 -7.12 2.61 -5.10
C PHE A 66 -5.63 2.36 -4.85
N VAL A 67 -4.93 3.25 -4.14
CA VAL A 67 -3.50 3.06 -3.87
C VAL A 67 -3.24 1.82 -2.99
N GLU A 68 -4.09 1.57 -1.99
CA GLU A 68 -3.98 0.36 -1.15
C GLU A 68 -4.38 -0.92 -1.89
N GLU A 69 -5.36 -0.85 -2.80
CA GLU A 69 -5.66 -1.95 -3.73
C GLU A 69 -4.46 -2.26 -4.64
N ASP A 70 -3.84 -1.22 -5.21
CA ASP A 70 -2.67 -1.35 -6.08
C ASP A 70 -1.51 -2.01 -5.34
N LYS A 71 -1.24 -1.59 -4.09
CA LYS A 71 -0.24 -2.25 -3.22
C LYS A 71 -0.57 -3.72 -2.98
N THR A 72 -1.84 -4.04 -2.72
CA THR A 72 -2.27 -5.42 -2.51
C THR A 72 -2.00 -6.27 -3.76
N ARG A 73 -2.31 -5.75 -4.95
CA ARG A 73 -2.01 -6.43 -6.23
C ARG A 73 -0.52 -6.62 -6.46
N LEU A 74 0.28 -5.59 -6.18
CA LEU A 74 1.73 -5.66 -6.30
C LEU A 74 2.36 -6.64 -5.30
N ASN A 75 1.87 -6.67 -4.06
CA ASN A 75 2.30 -7.63 -3.04
C ASN A 75 2.00 -9.08 -3.45
N ASN A 76 0.84 -9.31 -4.09
CA ASN A 76 0.45 -10.63 -4.59
C ASN A 76 1.36 -11.16 -5.71
N LEU A 77 2.21 -10.32 -6.33
CA LEU A 77 3.24 -10.79 -7.26
C LEU A 77 4.36 -11.56 -6.56
N GLY A 78 4.58 -11.35 -5.25
CA GLY A 78 5.68 -11.97 -4.50
C GLY A 78 7.08 -11.50 -4.90
N LEU A 79 7.17 -10.39 -5.66
CA LEU A 79 8.44 -9.86 -6.18
C LEU A 79 9.11 -8.83 -5.27
N PHE A 80 8.37 -8.30 -4.31
CA PHE A 80 8.77 -7.20 -3.43
C PHE A 80 8.64 -7.62 -1.97
N SER A 81 9.62 -7.25 -1.15
CA SER A 81 9.59 -7.46 0.30
C SER A 81 8.86 -6.33 1.02
N ASP A 82 8.86 -5.13 0.42
CA ASP A 82 8.13 -3.97 0.92
C ASP A 82 7.73 -3.02 -0.22
N ILE A 83 6.60 -2.34 -0.03
CA ILE A 83 6.05 -1.35 -0.95
C ILE A 83 5.46 -0.20 -0.13
N SER A 84 6.07 0.97 -0.25
CA SER A 84 5.57 2.21 0.35
C SER A 84 5.22 3.22 -0.75
N TRP A 85 4.47 4.26 -0.39
CA TRP A 85 4.14 5.33 -1.30
C TRP A 85 4.18 6.70 -0.62
N SER A 86 4.44 7.73 -1.41
CA SER A 86 4.41 9.13 -0.99
C SER A 86 3.88 10.01 -2.11
N ILE A 87 3.52 11.24 -1.77
CA ILE A 87 3.21 12.29 -2.74
C ILE A 87 4.34 13.31 -2.77
N VAL A 88 4.74 13.70 -3.98
CA VAL A 88 5.78 14.73 -4.20
C VAL A 88 5.14 15.91 -4.93
N PRO A 89 5.17 17.13 -4.35
CA PRO A 89 4.62 18.31 -5.01
C PRO A 89 5.46 18.71 -6.23
N LEU A 90 4.79 19.20 -7.26
CA LEU A 90 5.40 19.80 -8.46
C LEU A 90 5.25 21.32 -8.44
N GLU A 91 6.06 21.99 -9.25
CA GLU A 91 6.05 23.46 -9.39
C GLU A 91 4.71 24.00 -9.93
N ASP A 92 3.98 23.19 -10.70
CA ASP A 92 2.67 23.53 -11.28
C ASP A 92 1.50 23.38 -10.29
N GLY A 93 1.78 23.01 -9.03
CA GLY A 93 0.78 22.77 -7.99
C GLY A 93 0.10 21.39 -8.07
N THR A 94 0.52 20.53 -8.99
CA THR A 94 0.09 19.12 -9.03
C THR A 94 1.04 18.22 -8.22
N PHE A 95 0.74 16.93 -8.13
CA PHE A 95 1.51 15.99 -7.33
C PHE A 95 1.91 14.75 -8.15
N ILE A 96 3.05 14.16 -7.81
CA ILE A 96 3.48 12.84 -8.26
C ILE A 96 3.09 11.83 -7.17
N LEU A 97 2.37 10.78 -7.55
CA LEU A 97 2.24 9.58 -6.73
C LEU A 97 3.49 8.71 -6.92
N GLN A 98 4.32 8.61 -5.89
CA GLN A 98 5.59 7.92 -5.94
C GLN A 98 5.49 6.60 -5.16
N TYR A 99 5.64 5.48 -5.86
CA TYR A 99 5.81 4.17 -5.22
C TYR A 99 7.30 3.89 -5.01
N ILE A 100 7.62 3.35 -3.84
CA ILE A 100 8.97 3.01 -3.40
C ILE A 100 8.99 1.51 -3.12
N PHE A 101 9.81 0.79 -3.87
CA PHE A 101 9.89 -0.66 -3.84
C PHE A 101 11.18 -1.15 -3.17
N ILE A 102 11.07 -2.25 -2.43
CA ILE A 102 12.21 -3.07 -2.04
C ILE A 102 12.01 -4.45 -2.69
N GLU A 103 12.83 -4.80 -3.66
CA GLU A 103 12.75 -6.10 -4.36
C GLU A 103 13.24 -7.25 -3.47
N THR A 104 12.54 -8.39 -3.53
CA THR A 104 12.94 -9.64 -2.88
C THR A 104 14.10 -10.31 -3.61
N ILE A 105 14.75 -11.30 -2.97
CA ILE A 105 15.64 -12.24 -3.65
C ILE A 105 14.81 -13.08 -4.63
N GLN A 106 15.08 -12.92 -5.92
CA GLN A 106 14.29 -13.52 -7.01
C GLN A 106 14.97 -14.75 -7.65
N GLU A 107 16.08 -15.22 -7.09
CA GLU A 107 16.86 -16.35 -7.59
C GLU A 107 17.39 -17.18 -6.41
N ILE A 108 17.10 -18.47 -6.45
CA ILE A 108 17.69 -19.48 -5.58
C ILE A 108 18.87 -20.06 -6.35
N PRO A 109 20.11 -20.01 -5.83
CA PRO A 109 21.27 -20.54 -6.54
C PRO A 109 21.15 -22.04 -6.76
N ILE A 110 21.95 -22.56 -7.70
CA ILE A 110 22.06 -24.00 -7.94
C ILE A 110 22.39 -24.69 -6.61
N THR A 111 21.48 -25.54 -6.15
CA THR A 111 21.55 -26.22 -4.86
C THR A 111 21.47 -27.72 -5.08
N ILE A 112 22.39 -28.48 -4.49
CA ILE A 112 22.44 -29.94 -4.58
C ILE A 112 22.38 -30.50 -3.16
N LEU A 113 21.40 -31.37 -2.88
CA LEU A 113 21.13 -31.92 -1.56
C LEU A 113 21.09 -33.45 -1.61
N PRO A 114 21.95 -34.15 -0.84
CA PRO A 114 21.76 -35.57 -0.61
C PRO A 114 20.58 -35.79 0.35
N PHE A 115 19.82 -36.85 0.13
CA PHE A 115 18.77 -37.29 1.05
C PHE A 115 18.70 -38.81 1.08
N TYR A 116 18.31 -39.36 2.23
CA TYR A 116 18.18 -40.81 2.44
C TYR A 116 16.72 -41.18 2.61
N ASN A 117 16.28 -42.21 1.89
CA ASN A 117 14.98 -42.85 2.08
C ASN A 117 15.21 -44.32 2.42
N VAL A 118 14.43 -44.88 3.34
CA VAL A 118 14.60 -46.27 3.81
C VAL A 118 14.33 -47.29 2.70
N GLU A 119 13.40 -47.00 1.79
CA GLU A 119 13.00 -47.88 0.68
C GLU A 119 13.97 -47.79 -0.50
N THR A 120 14.47 -46.60 -0.83
CA THR A 120 15.29 -46.37 -2.05
C THR A 120 16.77 -46.10 -1.77
N GLY A 121 17.17 -45.93 -0.51
CA GLY A 121 18.54 -45.63 -0.11
C GLY A 121 18.95 -44.16 -0.29
N TRP A 122 20.24 -43.94 -0.55
CA TRP A 122 20.77 -42.59 -0.82
C TRP A 122 20.34 -42.07 -2.18
N SER A 123 19.99 -40.79 -2.24
CA SER A 123 19.63 -40.08 -3.46
C SER A 123 20.16 -38.65 -3.40
N ILE A 124 20.29 -38.02 -4.57
CA ILE A 124 20.73 -36.63 -4.71
C ILE A 124 19.62 -35.88 -5.44
N ARG A 125 19.28 -34.69 -4.94
CA ARG A 125 18.36 -33.76 -5.61
C ARG A 125 19.08 -32.45 -5.90
N GLY A 126 18.97 -31.98 -7.14
CA GLY A 126 19.46 -30.70 -7.59
C GLY A 126 18.33 -29.75 -7.94
N GLY A 127 18.54 -28.45 -7.74
CA GLY A 127 17.57 -27.43 -8.10
C GLY A 127 18.20 -26.08 -8.40
N TRP A 128 17.70 -25.39 -9.41
CA TRP A 128 17.95 -23.97 -9.68
C TRP A 128 16.61 -23.31 -10.00
N LEU A 129 16.29 -22.18 -9.36
CA LEU A 129 14.99 -21.52 -9.51
C LEU A 129 15.13 -20.01 -9.59
N ILE A 130 14.48 -19.39 -10.58
CA ILE A 130 14.41 -17.94 -10.79
C ILE A 130 12.93 -17.57 -10.88
N ASN A 131 12.41 -16.79 -9.92
CA ASN A 131 10.98 -16.42 -9.86
C ASN A 131 10.63 -15.13 -10.63
N ASN A 132 11.63 -14.39 -11.11
CA ASN A 132 11.45 -13.18 -11.93
C ASN A 132 12.40 -13.19 -13.14
N TYR A 133 12.29 -14.21 -13.98
CA TYR A 133 13.14 -14.37 -15.14
C TYR A 133 13.04 -13.15 -16.07
N LEU A 134 14.19 -12.54 -16.38
CA LEU A 134 14.32 -11.30 -17.16
C LEU A 134 13.49 -10.11 -16.64
N GLY A 135 13.04 -10.14 -15.38
CA GLY A 135 12.21 -9.09 -14.80
C GLY A 135 10.74 -9.13 -15.21
N LYS A 136 10.24 -10.25 -15.75
CA LYS A 136 8.90 -10.36 -16.39
C LYS A 136 7.81 -11.01 -15.52
N ASN A 137 8.08 -11.23 -14.23
CA ASN A 137 7.24 -12.06 -13.35
C ASN A 137 6.99 -13.47 -13.92
N GLN A 138 8.08 -14.15 -14.31
CA GLN A 138 8.05 -15.50 -14.87
C GLN A 138 9.00 -16.40 -14.08
N THR A 139 8.53 -17.61 -13.74
CA THR A 139 9.36 -18.60 -13.06
C THR A 139 10.07 -19.50 -14.07
N LEU A 140 11.39 -19.60 -13.95
CA LEU A 140 12.24 -20.56 -14.65
C LEU A 140 12.91 -21.45 -13.61
N GLY A 141 12.84 -22.78 -13.79
CA GLY A 141 13.50 -23.69 -12.86
C GLY A 141 13.94 -25.00 -13.53
N LEU A 142 15.06 -25.53 -13.03
CA LEU A 142 15.57 -26.86 -13.35
C LEU A 142 15.63 -27.64 -12.04
N ILE A 143 14.92 -28.76 -11.96
CA ILE A 143 14.86 -29.61 -10.77
C ILE A 143 15.13 -31.04 -11.23
N GLY A 144 16.05 -31.73 -10.55
CA GLY A 144 16.46 -33.10 -10.87
C GLY A 144 16.82 -33.90 -9.63
#